data_AF-A0A382U0K4-F1
#
_entry.id   AF-A0A382U0K4-F1
#
_cell.length_a   1.000
_cell.length_b   1.000
_cell.length_c   1.000
_cell.angle_alpha   90.00
_cell.angle_beta   90.00
_cell.angle_gamma   90.00
#
_symmetry.space_group_name_H-M   'P 1'
#
loop_
_entity.id
_entity.type
_entity.pdbx_description
1 polymer ?
#
loop_
_entity_poly.entity_id
_entity_poly.type
_entity_poly.pdbx_seq_one_letter_code
_entity_poly.pdbx_strand_id
1 'polypeptide(L)' 'EVFAEDIEFIRAMIHYEIDEALFSVEEARRNLFNADPQTQLAGTLFQEAELLLDGSKRQSVVASR' A
#
# COMPACT_ATOMS: atom_id res chain seq x y z
N GLU A 1 -8.33 21.16 -18.86
CA GLU A 1 -8.66 19.75 -19.17
C GLU A 1 -9.20 19.11 -17.90
N VAL A 2 -10.26 18.30 -17.99
CA VAL A 2 -11.04 17.85 -16.80
C VAL A 2 -10.29 16.85 -15.92
N PHE A 3 -9.22 16.21 -16.42
CA PHE A 3 -8.49 15.13 -15.73
C PHE A 3 -7.01 15.46 -15.45
N ALA A 4 -6.59 16.71 -15.66
CA ALA A 4 -5.18 17.08 -15.52
C ALA A 4 -4.67 16.88 -14.07
N GLU A 5 -5.54 17.08 -13.08
CA GLU A 5 -5.21 16.93 -11.66
C GLU A 5 -5.16 15.46 -11.22
N ASP A 6 -5.92 14.59 -11.88
CA ASP A 6 -6.09 13.18 -11.49
C ASP A 6 -5.28 12.21 -12.38
N ILE A 7 -4.50 12.70 -13.35
CA ILE A 7 -3.88 11.87 -14.37
C ILE A 7 -2.94 10.80 -13.79
N GLU A 8 -2.20 11.14 -12.74
CA GLU A 8 -1.28 10.21 -12.07
C GLU A 8 -2.06 9.17 -11.24
N PHE A 9 -3.18 9.55 -10.62
CA PHE A 9 -4.07 8.61 -9.94
C PHE A 9 -4.71 7.63 -10.93
N ILE A 10 -5.26 8.13 -12.04
CA ILE A 10 -5.86 7.29 -13.09
C ILE A 10 -4.82 6.29 -13.64
N ARG A 11 -3.57 6.73 -13.83
CA ARG A 11 -2.48 5.83 -14.26
C ARG A 11 -2.19 4.75 -13.22
N ALA A 12 -2.10 5.12 -11.94
CA ALA A 12 -1.89 4.16 -10.85
C ALA A 12 -3.01 3.12 -10.78
N MET A 13 -4.27 3.54 -10.98
CA MET A 13 -5.42 2.62 -11.02
C MET A 13 -5.38 1.67 -12.23
N ILE A 14 -4.97 2.14 -13.40
CA ILE A 14 -4.77 1.27 -14.57
C ILE A 14 -3.66 0.24 -14.30
N HIS A 15 -2.56 0.65 -13.68
CA HIS A 15 -1.48 -0.27 -13.30
C HIS A 15 -1.94 -1.30 -12.27
N TYR A 16 -2.76 -0.90 -11.29
CA TYR A 16 -3.33 -1.81 -10.30
C TYR A 16 -4.11 -2.95 -10.97
N GLU A 17 -5.02 -2.64 -11.90
CA GLU A 17 -5.81 -3.65 -12.62
C GLU A 17 -4.92 -4.62 -13.43
N ILE A 18 -3.84 -4.11 -14.02
CA ILE A 18 -2.86 -4.93 -14.74
C ILE A 18 -2.10 -5.85 -13.78
N ASP A 19 -1.60 -5.30 -12.67
CA ASP A 19 -0.82 -6.06 -11.69
C ASP A 19 -1.66 -7.13 -10.99
N GLU A 20 -2.94 -6.85 -10.74
CA GLU A 20 -3.89 -7.81 -10.17
C GLU A 20 -4.10 -9.00 -11.12
N ALA A 21 -4.27 -8.72 -12.42
CA ALA A 21 -4.47 -9.75 -13.43
C ALA A 21 -3.20 -10.57 -13.72
N LEU A 22 -2.01 -9.96 -13.64
CA LEU A 22 -0.74 -10.60 -13.99
C LEU A 22 -0.08 -11.34 -12.83
N PHE A 23 -0.26 -10.85 -11.60
CA PHE A 23 0.49 -11.33 -10.45
C PHE A 23 -0.46 -11.78 -9.33
N SER A 24 -0.83 -10.87 -8.45
CA SER A 24 -1.72 -11.14 -7.32
C SER A 24 -2.28 -9.83 -6.78
N VAL A 25 -3.38 -9.93 -6.05
CA VAL A 25 -4.01 -8.79 -5.37
C VAL A 25 -3.03 -8.15 -4.36
N GLU A 26 -2.24 -8.94 -3.63
CA GLU A 26 -1.21 -8.40 -2.72
C GLU A 26 -0.13 -7.58 -3.44
N GLU A 27 0.36 -8.05 -4.59
CA GLU A 27 1.36 -7.34 -5.42
C GLU A 27 0.79 -5.99 -5.90
N ALA A 28 -0.40 -6.04 -6.49
CA ALA A 28 -1.11 -4.87 -7.02
C ALA A 28 -1.35 -3.83 -5.93
N ARG A 29 -1.82 -4.26 -4.74
CA ARG A 29 -2.05 -3.37 -3.60
C ARG A 29 -0.76 -2.73 -3.10
N ARG A 30 0.36 -3.46 -3.01
CA ARG A 30 1.65 -2.86 -2.64
C ARG A 30 2.08 -1.79 -3.65
N ASN A 31 1.97 -2.09 -4.93
CA ASN A 31 2.38 -1.17 -5.99
C ASN A 31 1.51 0.09 -5.99
N LEU A 32 0.19 -0.06 -5.84
CA LEU A 32 -0.75 1.06 -5.69
C LEU A 32 -0.44 1.89 -4.43
N PHE A 33 -0.16 1.25 -3.29
CA PHE A 33 0.22 1.94 -2.05
C PHE A 33 1.47 2.82 -2.25
N ASN A 34 2.44 2.35 -3.03
CA ASN A 34 3.67 3.10 -3.32
C ASN A 34 3.48 4.21 -4.37
N ALA A 35 2.40 4.17 -5.17
CA ALA A 35 2.14 5.12 -6.25
C ALA A 35 1.13 6.21 -5.86
N ASP A 36 0.15 5.90 -5.01
CA ASP A 36 -0.93 6.83 -4.64
C ASP A 36 -0.55 7.69 -3.40
N PRO A 37 -0.45 9.03 -3.55
CA PRO A 37 -0.17 9.94 -2.45
C PRO A 37 -1.20 9.90 -1.32
N GLN A 38 -2.48 9.62 -1.63
CA GLN A 38 -3.53 9.59 -0.61
C GLN A 38 -3.36 8.37 0.30
N THR A 39 -3.05 7.22 -0.30
CA THR A 39 -2.76 5.99 0.42
C THR A 39 -1.50 6.11 1.28
N GLN A 40 -0.44 6.77 0.77
CA GLN A 40 0.76 7.05 1.57
C GLN A 40 0.45 7.95 2.77
N LEU A 41 -0.33 9.02 2.56
CA LEU A 41 -0.77 9.90 3.64
C LEU A 41 -1.59 9.12 4.68
N ALA A 42 -2.55 8.30 4.23
CA ALA A 42 -3.35 7.46 5.11
C ALA A 42 -2.47 6.55 5.97
N GLY A 43 -1.41 5.95 5.39
CA GLY A 43 -0.43 5.15 6.13
C GLY A 43 0.19 5.90 7.31
N THR A 44 0.50 7.19 7.14
CA THR A 44 1.09 8.01 8.23
C THR A 44 0.14 8.31 9.38
N LEU A 45 -1.18 8.22 9.15
CA LEU A 45 -2.20 8.48 10.17
C LEU A 45 -2.38 7.31 11.13
N PHE A 46 -1.81 6.14 10.82
CA PHE A 46 -1.92 4.94 11.64
C PHE A 46 -0.59 4.59 12.32
N GLN A 47 0.07 5.55 12.98
CA GLN A 47 1.29 5.29 13.77
C GLN A 47 1.09 4.18 14.82
N GLU A 48 -0.10 4.08 15.40
CA GLU A 48 -0.45 3.01 16.34
C GLU A 48 -0.50 1.63 15.67
N ALA A 49 -0.90 1.56 14.39
CA ALA A 49 -0.85 0.32 13.61
C ALA A 49 0.59 -0.10 13.28
N GLU A 50 1.48 0.86 13.00
CA GLU A 50 2.91 0.57 12.84
C GLU A 50 3.52 0.01 14.13
N LEU A 51 3.21 0.62 15.28
CA LEU A 51 3.66 0.14 16.59
C LEU A 51 3.15 -1.27 16.89
N LEU A 52 1.90 -1.60 16.54
CA LEU A 52 1.33 -2.94 16.68
C LEU A 52 1.98 -3.95 15.73
N LEU A 53 2.26 -3.58 14.48
CA LEU A 53 2.97 -4.42 13.53
C LEU A 53 4.40 -4.73 14.00
N ASP A 54 5.11 -3.72 14.51
CA ASP A 54 6.46 -3.89 15.04
C ASP A 54 6.49 -4.67 16.37
N GLY A 55 5.47 -4.50 17.22
CA GLY A 55 5.26 -5.33 18.40
C GLY A 55 4.98 -6.79 18.05
N SER A 56 4.17 -7.04 17.02
CA SER A 56 3.84 -8.38 16.52
C SER A 56 5.08 -9.08 15.95
N LYS A 57 5.92 -8.36 15.18
CA LYS A 57 7.21 -8.88 14.70
C LYS A 57 8.12 -9.28 15.85
N ARG A 58 8.21 -8.47 16.91
CA ARG A 58 9.02 -8.78 18.10
C ARG A 58 8.53 -10.02 18.85
N GLN A 59 7.22 -10.22 18.98
CA GLN A 59 6.66 -11.43 19.61
C GLN A 59 6.99 -12.70 18.81
N SER A 60 6.97 -12.64 17.47
CA SER A 60 7.30 -13.79 16.63
C SER A 60 8.75 -14.28 16.79
N VAL A 61 9.70 -13.37 17.04
CA VAL A 61 11.12 -13.70 17.27
C VAL A 61 11.34 -14.33 18.65
N VAL A 62 10.56 -13.92 19.67
CA VAL A 62 10.62 -14.51 21.01
C VAL A 62 9.96 -15.87 21.06
N ALA A 63 8.85 -16.09 20.34
CA ALA A 63 8.17 -17.38 20.25
C ALA A 63 8.95 -18.44 19.43
N SER A 64 9.95 -18.02 18.66
CA SER A 64 10.81 -18.89 17.85
C SER A 64 12.15 -19.23 18.51
N ARG A 65 12.36 -18.86 19.78
CA ARG A 65 13.52 -19.22 20.62
C ARG A 65 13.12 -20.23 21.68
#